data_AF-A0A7X7SYB4-F1
#
_entry.id   AF-A0A7X7SYB4-F1
#
_cell.length_a   1.000
_cell.length_b   1.000
_cell.length_c   1.000
_cell.angle_alpha   90.00
_cell.angle_beta   90.00
_cell.angle_gamma   90.00
#
_symmetry.space_group_name_H-M   'P 1'
#
loop_
_entity.id
_entity.type
_entity.pdbx_description
1 polymer ?
#
loop_
_entity_poly.entity_id
_entity_poly.type
_entity_poly.pdbx_seq_one_letter_code
_entity_poly.pdbx_strand_id
1 'polypeptide(L)' 'MNEKISENWISIEEAAEYLGVKPVTLRSWIKKDNGIPAHKIGKQWKFKCSELDNWVKSGKSAMK' A
#
# COMPACT_ATOMS: atom_id res chain seq x y z
N MET A 1 -15.89 -7.19 17.69
CA MET A 1 -15.77 -5.77 17.28
C MET A 1 -14.33 -5.58 16.86
N ASN A 2 -14.02 -5.48 15.56
CA ASN A 2 -12.64 -5.25 15.13
C ASN A 2 -12.57 -3.85 14.52
N GLU A 3 -11.74 -3.04 15.16
CA GLU A 3 -11.70 -1.58 15.11
C GLU A 3 -11.57 -0.98 13.71
N LYS A 4 -12.21 0.18 13.59
CA LYS A 4 -12.15 1.20 12.54
C LYS A 4 -10.81 1.22 11.77
N ILE A 5 -10.70 0.40 10.72
CA ILE A 5 -9.72 0.62 9.65
C ILE A 5 -10.37 1.61 8.66
N SER A 6 -10.60 2.83 9.13
CA SER A 6 -11.21 3.89 8.33
C SER A 6 -10.30 5.10 8.42
N GLU A 7 -9.60 5.37 7.31
CA GLU A 7 -9.06 6.69 6.94
C GLU A 7 -7.64 7.08 7.41
N ASN A 8 -6.83 6.18 7.98
CA ASN A 8 -5.41 6.49 8.15
C ASN A 8 -4.64 6.33 6.83
N TRP A 9 -4.25 7.49 6.28
CA TRP A 9 -3.37 7.59 5.12
C TRP A 9 -1.91 7.32 5.54
N ILE A 10 -1.41 6.13 5.21
CA ILE A 10 -0.04 5.71 5.51
C ILE A 10 0.90 6.10 4.38
N SER A 11 2.14 6.43 4.71
CA SER A 11 3.18 6.73 3.71
C SER A 11 3.73 5.45 3.08
N ILE A 12 4.51 5.60 2.01
CA ILE A 12 5.20 4.46 1.35
C ILE A 12 6.11 3.66 2.28
N GLU A 13 6.68 4.32 3.28
CA GLU A 13 7.56 3.70 4.27
C GLU A 13 6.76 2.84 5.24
N GLU A 14 5.68 3.39 5.80
CA GLU A 14 4.77 2.62 6.66
C GLU A 14 4.09 1.47 5.92
N ALA A 15 3.66 1.69 4.67
CA ALA A 15 3.09 0.62 3.86
C ALA A 15 4.11 -0.49 3.59
N ALA A 16 5.40 -0.14 3.43
CA ALA A 16 6.46 -1.12 3.25
C ALA A 16 6.76 -1.89 4.53
N GLU A 17 6.82 -1.21 5.67
CA GLU A 17 6.98 -1.84 6.98
C GLU A 17 5.79 -2.76 7.32
N TYR A 18 4.57 -2.30 7.05
CA TYR A 18 3.34 -3.07 7.21
C TYR A 18 3.34 -4.36 6.37
N LEU A 19 3.91 -4.30 5.17
CA LEU A 19 4.05 -5.43 4.25
C LEU A 19 5.30 -6.28 4.51
N GLY A 20 6.21 -5.85 5.38
CA GLY A 20 7.51 -6.50 5.57
C GLY A 20 8.42 -6.45 4.33
N VAL A 21 8.22 -5.47 3.44
CA VAL A 21 9.02 -5.29 2.22
C VAL A 21 9.86 -4.02 2.29
N LYS A 22 10.84 -3.87 1.42
CA LYS A 22 11.61 -2.62 1.34
C LYS A 22 10.78 -1.52 0.64
N PRO A 23 10.87 -0.25 1.06
CA PRO A 23 10.16 0.86 0.41
C PRO A 23 10.53 1.04 -1.07
N VAL A 24 11.73 0.60 -1.47
CA VAL A 24 12.15 0.56 -2.88
C VAL A 24 11.30 -0.41 -3.72
N THR A 25 10.86 -1.53 -3.13
CA THR A 25 9.97 -2.50 -3.78
C THR A 25 8.58 -1.90 -3.97
N LEU A 26 8.06 -1.22 -2.93
CA LEU A 26 6.79 -0.50 -3.05
C LEU A 26 6.83 0.56 -4.14
N ARG A 27 7.91 1.35 -4.23
CA ARG A 27 8.12 2.31 -5.33
C ARG A 27 8.11 1.63 -6.70
N SER A 28 8.71 0.46 -6.80
CA SER A 28 8.70 -0.34 -8.02
C SER A 28 7.28 -0.78 -8.40
N TRP A 29 6.46 -1.17 -7.42
CA TRP A 29 5.05 -1.55 -7.66
C TRP A 29 4.17 -0.39 -8.10
N ILE A 30 4.37 0.82 -7.54
CA ILE A 30 3.69 2.03 -8.02
C ILE A 30 4.06 2.30 -9.49
N LYS A 31 5.34 2.12 -9.85
CA LYS A 31 5.82 2.34 -11.23
C LYS A 31 5.36 1.25 -12.20
N LYS A 32 5.25 0.01 -11.74
CA LYS A 32 4.85 -1.15 -12.56
C LYS A 32 3.34 -1.28 -12.75
N ASP A 33 2.55 -0.38 -12.17
CA ASP A 33 1.08 -0.43 -12.22
C ASP A 33 0.52 -1.78 -11.74
N ASN A 34 1.08 -2.33 -10.66
CA ASN A 34 0.64 -3.61 -10.07
C ASN A 34 -0.75 -3.52 -9.38
N GLY A 35 -1.52 -2.47 -9.67
CA GLY A 35 -2.80 -2.18 -9.04
C GLY A 35 -2.69 -1.82 -7.56
N ILE A 36 -1.51 -1.37 -7.09
CA ILE A 36 -1.35 -0.90 -5.71
C ILE A 36 -2.12 0.42 -5.54
N PRO A 37 -2.94 0.57 -4.48
CA PRO A 37 -3.76 1.76 -4.25
C PRO A 37 -2.90 2.92 -3.72
N ALA A 38 -2.10 3.49 -4.61
CA ALA A 38 -1.23 4.62 -4.34
C ALA A 38 -1.94 5.92 -4.74
N HIS A 39 -2.12 6.81 -3.77
CA HIS A 39 -2.69 8.13 -3.99
C HIS A 39 -1.63 9.19 -3.82
N LYS A 40 -1.54 10.10 -4.79
CA LYS A 40 -0.57 11.21 -4.73
C LYS A 40 -1.19 12.37 -3.94
N ILE A 41 -0.68 12.59 -2.72
CA ILE A 41 -1.08 13.70 -1.87
C ILE A 41 0.09 14.68 -1.79
N GLY A 42 -0.01 15.79 -2.54
CA GLY A 42 1.06 16.76 -2.70
C GLY A 42 2.28 16.17 -3.42
N LYS A 43 3.42 16.12 -2.73
CA LYS A 43 4.69 15.55 -3.24
C LYS A 43 4.94 14.11 -2.81
N GLN A 44 4.08 13.55 -1.95
CA GLN A 44 4.27 12.23 -1.36
C GLN A 44 3.18 11.26 -1.84
N TRP A 45 3.55 9.99 -1.95
CA TRP A 45 2.62 8.90 -2.19
C TRP A 45 2.08 8.40 -0.85
N LYS A 46 0.76 8.41 -0.72
CA LYS A 46 0.03 7.91 0.44
C LYS A 46 -0.86 6.74 0.02
N PHE A 47 -1.07 5.83 0.96
CA PHE A 47 -1.86 4.62 0.78
C PHE A 47 -2.97 4.63 1.81
N LYS A 48 -4.14 4.14 1.44
CA LYS A 48 -5.17 3.81 2.44
C LYS A 48 -4.90 2.42 2.96
N CYS A 49 -4.80 2.28 4.27
CA CYS A 49 -4.60 0.97 4.90
C CYS A 49 -5.69 -0.04 4.48
N SER A 50 -6.96 0.39 4.39
CA SER A 50 -8.07 -0.48 3.95
C SER A 50 -7.93 -0.96 2.51
N GLU A 51 -7.49 -0.09 1.59
CA GLU A 51 -7.26 -0.50 0.20
C GLU A 51 -6.02 -1.38 0.08
N LEU A 52 -4.96 -1.06 0.84
CA LEU A 52 -3.73 -1.83 0.88
C LEU A 52 -4.01 -3.25 1.41
N ASP A 53 -4.71 -3.39 2.54
CA ASP A 53 -5.08 -4.69 3.10
C ASP A 53 -5.90 -5.52 2.11
N ASN A 54 -6.86 -4.89 1.42
CA ASN A 54 -7.65 -5.55 0.40
C ASN A 54 -6.82 -5.98 -0.81
N TRP A 55 -5.85 -5.16 -1.23
CA TRP A 55 -4.91 -5.49 -2.30
C TRP A 55 -3.98 -6.65 -1.91
N VAL A 56 -3.48 -6.64 -0.68
CA VAL A 56 -2.64 -7.72 -0.13
C VAL A 56 -3.44 -9.02 -0.05
N LYS A 57 -4.65 -8.98 0.49
CA LYS A 57 -5.57 -10.13 0.54
C LYS A 57 -5.99 -10.63 -0.84
N SER A 58 -6.11 -9.73 -1.82
CA SER A 58 -6.41 -10.10 -3.20
C SER A 58 -5.31 -10.94 -3.87
N GLY A 59 -4.14 -11.12 -3.22
CA GLY A 59 -3.04 -11.93 -3.75
C GLY A 59 -2.32 -11.30 -4.95
N LYS A 60 -2.65 -10.05 -5.30
CA LYS A 60 -2.00 -9.30 -6.39
C LYS A 60 -0.56 -8.92 -6.06
N SER A 61 -0.18 -8.97 -4.79
CA SER A 61 1.20 -8.87 -4.30
C SER A 61 2.06 -10.08 -4.69
N ALA A 62 1.45 -11.22 -4.98
CA ALA A 62 2.10 -12.46 -5.38
C ALA A 62 1.79 -12.80 -6.85
N MET A 63 2.18 -11.92 -7.78
CA MET A 63 2.33 -12.37 -9.16
C MET A 63 3.65 -13.16 -9.27
N LYS A 64 3.47 -14.47 -9.44
CA LYS A 64 4.47 -15.53 -9.64
C LYS A 64 5.37 -15.29 -10.86
#